data_AF-A0A6I9N2M4-F1
#
_entry.id   AF-A0A6I9N2M4-F1
#
_cell.length_a   1.000
_cell.length_b   1.000
_cell.length_c   1.000
_cell.angle_alpha   90.00
_cell.angle_beta   90.00
_cell.angle_gamma   90.00
#
_symmetry.space_group_name_H-M   'P 1'
#
loop_
_entity.id
_entity.type
_entity.pdbx_description
1 polymer ?
#
loop_
_entity_poly.entity_id
_entity_poly.type
_entity_poly.pdbx_seq_one_letter_code
_entity_poly.pdbx_strand_id
1 'polypeptide(L)'
;MPIRAYCTICSDFFDHSKDVAAIHCGHTFHYECLLQWFQSAPTKTCPQCRKQVSTRHIINKLFFDVGGEEGGGSVDPESLQNELDQMKVLISSKERDWRDRQKVLDGLKDTVDKQNRDLDSVRKEIMEKEMLCCTLRKQMTYLETQHNETQALKEEARKLRTRMKTYESLDVLLQGQRSEVESMITDMGVSQAAVEQLSIYCISLKKEYDNLKGGLKSSNDMCEKLKREVLSSNHKLQKSTMEVNKTNEDMKSLQNDLASADKEISV
;
A
#
# COMPACT_ATOMS: atom_id res chain seq x y z
N MET A 1 -81.78 -11.29 1.61
CA MET A 1 -80.36 -10.98 1.89
C MET A 1 -79.55 -11.44 0.70
N PRO A 2 -78.71 -10.58 0.08
CA PRO A 2 -77.88 -10.99 -1.05
C PRO A 2 -76.87 -12.07 -0.61
N ILE A 3 -76.57 -13.01 -1.50
CA ILE A 3 -75.58 -14.06 -1.27
C ILE A 3 -74.19 -13.39 -1.23
N ARG A 4 -73.51 -13.44 -0.08
CA ARG A 4 -72.12 -13.01 0.07
C ARG A 4 -71.19 -14.19 -0.23
N ALA A 5 -70.68 -14.26 -1.45
CA ALA A 5 -69.72 -15.27 -1.86
C ALA A 5 -68.28 -14.75 -1.73
N TYR A 6 -67.36 -15.61 -1.28
CA TYR A 6 -65.95 -15.28 -1.07
C TYR A 6 -65.05 -16.43 -1.55
N CYS A 7 -63.81 -16.11 -1.90
CA CYS A 7 -62.82 -17.09 -2.29
C CYS A 7 -62.24 -17.78 -1.06
N THR A 8 -62.38 -19.10 -0.95
CA THR A 8 -61.86 -19.84 0.22
C THR A 8 -60.33 -20.00 0.24
N ILE A 9 -59.61 -19.60 -0.81
CA ILE A 9 -58.13 -19.61 -0.86
C ILE A 9 -57.55 -18.36 -0.17
N CYS A 10 -58.02 -17.16 -0.53
CA CYS A 10 -57.54 -15.90 0.05
C CYS A 10 -58.46 -15.33 1.14
N SER A 11 -59.66 -15.90 1.32
CA SER A 11 -60.71 -15.41 2.21
C SER A 11 -61.28 -14.02 1.88
N ASP A 12 -61.00 -13.49 0.69
CA ASP A 12 -61.58 -12.22 0.19
C ASP A 12 -62.90 -12.43 -0.54
N PHE A 13 -63.76 -11.42 -0.53
CA PHE A 13 -65.00 -11.38 -1.30
C PHE A 13 -64.74 -11.37 -2.81
N PHE A 14 -65.67 -11.94 -3.57
CA PHE A 14 -65.69 -11.74 -5.02
C PHE A 14 -66.21 -10.34 -5.33
N ASP A 15 -65.41 -9.53 -6.03
CA ASP A 15 -65.75 -8.18 -6.46
C ASP A 15 -65.53 -8.00 -7.99
N HIS A 16 -65.75 -6.79 -8.50
CA HIS A 16 -65.56 -6.50 -9.93
C HIS A 16 -64.09 -6.36 -10.37
N SER A 17 -63.14 -6.40 -9.43
CA SER A 17 -61.72 -6.15 -9.73
C SER A 17 -60.97 -7.42 -10.16
N LYS A 18 -61.45 -8.61 -9.77
CA LYS A 18 -60.76 -9.89 -10.00
C LYS A 18 -61.68 -10.92 -10.67
N ASP A 19 -61.12 -11.68 -11.60
CA ASP A 19 -61.84 -12.74 -12.30
C ASP A 19 -62.19 -13.91 -11.38
N VAL A 20 -63.44 -14.39 -11.42
CA VAL A 20 -63.91 -15.56 -10.67
C VAL A 20 -63.89 -16.79 -11.58
N ALA A 21 -63.17 -17.82 -11.16
CA ALA A 21 -63.09 -19.11 -11.85
C ALA A 21 -63.92 -20.17 -11.14
N ALA A 22 -64.44 -21.14 -11.90
CA ALA A 22 -65.16 -22.31 -11.38
C ALA A 22 -64.55 -23.62 -11.86
N ILE A 23 -64.51 -24.59 -10.96
CA ILE A 23 -64.11 -25.96 -11.26
C ILE A 23 -65.38 -26.77 -11.57
N HIS A 24 -65.31 -27.79 -12.44
CA HIS A 24 -66.43 -28.71 -12.74
C HIS A 24 -67.11 -29.40 -11.52
N CYS A 25 -66.52 -29.31 -10.33
CA CYS A 25 -67.14 -29.75 -9.09
C CYS A 25 -68.10 -28.70 -8.46
N GLY A 26 -68.21 -27.50 -9.04
CA GLY A 26 -69.09 -26.41 -8.62
C GLY A 26 -68.45 -25.34 -7.72
N HIS A 27 -67.22 -25.55 -7.22
CA HIS A 27 -66.55 -24.59 -6.34
C HIS A 27 -65.90 -23.44 -7.12
N THR A 28 -66.01 -22.22 -6.57
CA THR A 28 -65.53 -20.97 -7.17
C THR A 28 -64.38 -20.34 -6.38
N PHE A 29 -63.46 -19.70 -7.09
CA PHE A 29 -62.25 -19.07 -6.54
C PHE A 29 -61.82 -17.89 -7.42
N HIS A 30 -60.97 -16.97 -6.95
CA HIS A 30 -60.31 -16.05 -7.86
C HIS A 30 -59.42 -16.83 -8.83
N TYR A 31 -59.42 -16.43 -10.11
CA TYR A 31 -58.63 -17.11 -11.14
C TYR A 31 -57.15 -17.18 -10.77
N GLU A 32 -56.59 -16.07 -10.27
CA GLU A 32 -55.19 -16.00 -9.83
C GLU A 32 -54.91 -16.91 -8.64
N CYS A 33 -55.79 -16.92 -7.62
CA CYS A 33 -55.64 -17.79 -6.46
C CYS A 33 -55.71 -19.27 -6.84
N LEU A 34 -56.61 -19.62 -7.75
CA LEU A 34 -56.74 -20.99 -8.26
C LEU A 34 -55.51 -21.40 -9.09
N LEU A 35 -54.97 -20.48 -9.89
CA LEU A 35 -53.76 -20.71 -10.69
C LEU A 35 -52.55 -20.95 -9.78
N GLN A 36 -52.35 -20.11 -8.77
CA GLN A 36 -51.28 -20.27 -7.78
C GLN A 36 -51.42 -21.60 -7.02
N TRP A 37 -52.64 -21.96 -6.63
CA TRP A 37 -52.91 -23.23 -5.96
C TRP A 37 -52.44 -24.43 -6.80
N PHE A 38 -52.79 -24.47 -8.10
CA PHE A 38 -52.34 -25.54 -8.98
C PHE A 38 -50.84 -25.54 -9.31
N GLN A 39 -50.16 -24.39 -9.17
CA GLN A 39 -48.71 -24.33 -9.30
C GLN A 39 -48.00 -24.87 -8.04
N SER A 40 -48.59 -24.63 -6.86
CA SER A 40 -48.02 -25.06 -5.58
C SER A 40 -48.31 -26.53 -5.23
N ALA A 41 -49.40 -27.11 -5.74
CA ALA A 41 -49.81 -28.47 -5.40
C ALA A 41 -49.30 -29.52 -6.41
N PRO A 42 -48.76 -30.67 -5.96
CA PRO A 42 -48.24 -31.71 -6.84
C PRO A 42 -49.33 -32.42 -7.67
N THR A 43 -50.60 -32.37 -7.22
CA THR A 43 -51.75 -32.87 -7.96
C THR A 43 -52.82 -31.79 -8.08
N LYS A 44 -53.36 -31.62 -9.29
CA LYS A 44 -54.44 -30.65 -9.54
C LYS A 44 -55.73 -31.18 -8.92
N THR A 45 -56.07 -30.68 -7.74
CA THR A 45 -57.28 -31.03 -7.00
C THR A 45 -58.01 -29.78 -6.54
N CYS A 46 -59.33 -29.84 -6.45
CA CYS A 46 -60.13 -28.72 -5.95
C CYS A 46 -59.72 -28.40 -4.50
N PRO A 47 -59.40 -27.14 -4.16
CA PRO A 47 -59.02 -26.75 -2.80
C PRO A 47 -60.06 -27.12 -1.73
N GLN A 48 -61.34 -27.13 -2.10
CA GLN A 48 -62.44 -27.33 -1.15
C GLN A 48 -62.87 -28.78 -1.00
N CYS A 49 -63.02 -29.53 -2.11
CA CYS A 49 -63.56 -30.89 -2.09
C CYS A 49 -62.59 -31.97 -2.58
N ARG A 50 -61.35 -31.58 -2.92
CA ARG A 50 -60.24 -32.46 -3.35
C ARG A 50 -60.50 -33.35 -4.57
N LYS A 51 -61.62 -33.15 -5.29
CA LYS A 51 -61.87 -33.81 -6.59
C LYS A 51 -60.78 -33.44 -7.59
N GLN A 52 -60.30 -34.42 -8.36
CA GLN A 52 -59.25 -34.21 -9.34
C GLN A 52 -59.71 -33.28 -10.47
N VAL A 53 -58.87 -32.31 -10.82
CA VAL A 53 -59.19 -31.25 -11.78
C VAL A 53 -58.31 -31.40 -13.02
N SER A 54 -58.97 -31.51 -14.18
CA SER A 54 -58.30 -31.36 -15.47
C SER A 54 -58.41 -29.92 -15.94
N THR A 55 -57.34 -29.36 -16.51
CA THR A 55 -57.29 -27.99 -17.03
C THR A 55 -58.41 -27.70 -18.05
N ARG A 56 -58.89 -28.73 -18.76
CA ARG A 56 -59.96 -28.61 -19.76
C ARG A 56 -61.37 -28.45 -19.17
N HIS A 57 -61.53 -28.61 -17.85
CA HIS A 57 -62.83 -28.53 -17.15
C HIS A 57 -62.85 -27.40 -16.10
N ILE A 58 -62.07 -26.34 -16.34
CA ILE A 58 -62.07 -25.11 -15.54
C ILE A 58 -62.70 -24.00 -16.39
N ILE A 59 -63.67 -23.30 -15.82
CA ILE A 59 -64.20 -22.07 -16.39
C ILE A 59 -63.39 -20.93 -15.78
N ASN A 60 -62.50 -20.31 -16.56
CA ASN A 60 -61.52 -19.35 -16.04
C ASN A 60 -62.13 -18.02 -15.60
N LYS A 61 -63.31 -17.67 -16.14
CA LYS A 61 -64.02 -16.43 -15.83
C LYS A 61 -65.52 -16.66 -15.90
N LEU A 62 -66.20 -16.43 -14.78
CA LEU A 62 -67.64 -16.37 -14.67
C LEU A 62 -68.10 -14.92 -14.84
N PHE A 63 -69.15 -14.74 -15.64
CA PHE A 63 -69.85 -13.47 -15.78
C PHE A 63 -71.17 -13.59 -15.03
N PHE A 64 -71.36 -12.76 -14.01
CA PHE A 64 -72.60 -12.71 -13.24
C PHE A 64 -73.40 -11.51 -13.72
N ASP A 65 -74.58 -11.76 -14.29
CA ASP A 65 -75.60 -10.72 -14.47
C ASP A 65 -76.21 -10.42 -13.09
N VAL A 66 -75.46 -9.66 -12.29
CA VAL A 66 -75.99 -9.07 -11.06
C VAL A 66 -76.91 -7.95 -11.52
N GLY A 67 -78.23 -8.19 -11.44
CA GLY A 67 -79.24 -7.15 -11.67
C GLY A 67 -78.84 -5.92 -10.87
N GLY A 68 -78.65 -4.79 -11.57
CA GLY A 68 -77.97 -3.61 -11.05
C GLY A 68 -78.40 -3.28 -9.62
N GLU A 69 -77.42 -2.95 -8.79
CA GLU A 69 -77.65 -2.48 -7.44
C GLU A 69 -78.51 -1.21 -7.47
N GLU A 70 -79.84 -1.37 -7.48
CA GLU A 70 -80.79 -0.42 -6.91
C GLU A 70 -80.69 -0.55 -5.38
N GLY A 71 -79.52 -0.18 -4.85
CA GLY A 71 -79.18 -0.15 -3.43
C GLY A 71 -78.69 1.24 -3.08
N GLY A 72 -79.61 2.20 -3.04
CA GLY A 72 -79.35 3.59 -2.66
C GLY A 72 -78.76 3.73 -1.26
N GLY A 73 -77.44 3.81 -1.18
CA GLY A 73 -76.78 4.84 -0.39
C GLY A 73 -76.27 5.86 -1.38
N SER A 74 -76.94 7.01 -1.51
CA SER A 74 -76.38 8.15 -2.24
C SER A 74 -74.97 8.38 -1.69
N VAL A 75 -73.93 8.19 -2.50
CA VAL A 75 -72.60 8.68 -2.11
C VAL A 75 -72.78 10.17 -1.87
N ASP A 76 -72.63 10.58 -0.62
CA ASP A 76 -72.91 11.93 -0.18
C ASP A 76 -72.01 12.89 -0.95
N PRO A 77 -72.56 13.86 -1.71
CA PRO A 77 -71.77 14.85 -2.45
C PRO A 77 -70.74 15.57 -1.56
N GLU A 78 -71.03 15.73 -0.27
CA GLU A 78 -70.15 16.36 0.70
C GLU A 78 -68.94 15.47 1.06
N SER A 79 -69.11 14.14 1.10
CA SER A 79 -68.01 13.19 1.25
C SER A 79 -67.03 13.23 0.07
N LEU A 80 -67.54 13.26 -1.17
CA LEU A 80 -66.70 13.37 -2.37
C LEU A 80 -66.00 14.72 -2.45
N GLN A 81 -66.68 15.79 -2.02
CA GLN A 81 -66.09 17.13 -1.95
C GLN A 81 -64.95 17.18 -0.92
N ASN A 82 -65.13 16.57 0.26
CA ASN A 82 -64.07 16.46 1.27
C ASN A 82 -62.86 15.67 0.77
N GLU A 83 -63.07 14.55 0.05
CA GLU A 83 -61.98 13.78 -0.57
C GLU A 83 -61.24 14.59 -1.64
N LEU A 84 -61.97 15.33 -2.49
CA LEU A 84 -61.38 16.22 -3.48
C LEU A 84 -60.55 17.33 -2.83
N ASP A 85 -61.05 17.94 -1.76
CA ASP A 85 -60.35 19.00 -1.05
C ASP A 85 -59.12 18.46 -0.29
N GLN A 86 -59.21 17.26 0.29
CA GLN A 86 -58.06 16.55 0.86
C GLN A 86 -56.99 16.27 -0.21
N MET A 87 -57.37 15.79 -1.39
CA MET A 87 -56.45 15.52 -2.50
C MET A 87 -55.81 16.79 -3.05
N LYS A 88 -56.55 17.92 -3.14
CA LYS A 88 -55.98 19.22 -3.53
C LYS A 88 -54.93 19.71 -2.54
N VAL A 89 -55.16 19.54 -1.24
CA VAL A 89 -54.17 19.89 -0.20
C VAL A 89 -52.92 19.00 -0.34
N LEU A 90 -53.11 17.70 -0.54
CA LEU A 90 -52.00 16.77 -0.75
C LEU A 90 -51.16 17.11 -1.99
N ILE A 91 -51.81 17.44 -3.12
CA ILE A 91 -51.12 17.89 -4.34
C ILE A 91 -50.32 19.16 -4.07
N SER A 92 -50.94 20.15 -3.43
CA SER A 92 -50.27 21.42 -3.10
C SER A 92 -49.06 21.21 -2.17
N SER A 93 -49.18 20.30 -1.21
CA SER A 93 -48.07 19.91 -0.33
C SER A 93 -46.95 19.23 -1.12
N LYS A 94 -47.28 18.25 -1.98
CA LYS A 94 -46.28 17.54 -2.79
C LYS A 94 -45.59 18.43 -3.80
N GLU A 95 -46.30 19.41 -4.37
CA GLU A 95 -45.71 20.39 -5.28
C GLU A 95 -44.73 21.32 -4.56
N ARG A 96 -45.02 21.70 -3.31
CA ARG A 96 -44.09 22.43 -2.45
C ARG A 96 -42.85 21.58 -2.12
N ASP A 97 -43.06 20.34 -1.67
CA ASP A 97 -41.97 19.41 -1.38
C ASP A 97 -41.07 19.18 -2.60
N TRP A 98 -41.67 19.03 -3.79
CA TRP A 98 -40.93 18.88 -5.04
C TRP A 98 -40.10 20.13 -5.35
N ARG A 99 -40.66 21.34 -5.21
CA ARG A 99 -39.93 22.59 -5.41
C ARG A 99 -38.75 22.73 -4.44
N ASP A 100 -38.95 22.37 -3.17
CA ASP A 100 -37.89 22.47 -2.17
C ASP A 100 -36.78 21.43 -2.43
N ARG A 101 -37.14 20.21 -2.82
CA ARG A 101 -36.18 19.20 -3.27
C ARG A 101 -35.42 19.63 -4.53
N GLN A 102 -36.10 20.27 -5.48
CA GLN A 102 -35.46 20.78 -6.71
C GLN A 102 -34.40 21.84 -6.36
N LYS A 103 -34.71 22.79 -5.48
CA LYS A 103 -33.74 23.78 -5.00
C LYS A 103 -32.52 23.14 -4.34
N VAL A 104 -32.73 22.09 -3.54
CA VAL A 104 -31.64 21.34 -2.91
C VAL A 104 -30.78 20.64 -3.96
N LEU A 105 -31.39 20.00 -4.96
CA LEU A 105 -30.67 19.34 -6.05
C LEU A 105 -29.84 20.35 -6.86
N ASP A 106 -30.39 21.53 -7.17
CA ASP A 106 -29.67 22.58 -7.88
C ASP A 106 -28.50 23.11 -7.05
N GLY A 107 -28.69 23.34 -5.74
CA GLY A 107 -27.60 23.74 -4.84
C GLY A 107 -26.50 22.68 -4.67
N LEU A 108 -26.87 21.40 -4.64
CA LEU A 108 -25.90 20.30 -4.63
C LEU A 108 -25.12 20.23 -5.95
N LYS A 109 -25.79 20.45 -7.08
CA LYS A 109 -25.13 20.49 -8.39
C LYS A 109 -24.09 21.61 -8.47
N ASP A 110 -24.46 22.82 -8.04
CA ASP A 110 -23.52 23.96 -7.99
C ASP A 110 -22.32 23.67 -7.08
N THR A 111 -22.56 22.98 -5.95
CA THR A 111 -21.50 22.58 -5.02
C THR A 111 -20.55 21.57 -5.67
N VAL A 112 -21.07 20.55 -6.36
CA VAL A 112 -20.28 19.56 -7.10
C VAL A 112 -19.47 20.22 -8.22
N ASP A 113 -20.08 21.14 -8.97
CA ASP A 113 -19.39 21.87 -10.04
C ASP A 113 -18.25 22.74 -9.48
N LYS A 114 -18.44 23.36 -8.32
CA LYS A 114 -17.37 24.11 -7.64
C LYS A 114 -16.24 23.17 -7.19
N GLN A 115 -16.58 22.05 -6.54
CA GLN A 115 -15.59 21.06 -6.09
C GLN A 115 -14.79 20.47 -7.26
N ASN A 116 -15.42 20.22 -8.41
CA ASN A 116 -14.72 19.74 -9.59
C ASN A 116 -13.70 20.77 -10.12
N ARG A 117 -14.05 22.06 -10.14
CA ARG A 117 -13.10 23.12 -10.53
C ARG A 117 -11.93 23.23 -9.56
N ASP A 118 -12.21 23.15 -8.25
CA ASP A 118 -11.18 23.19 -7.21
C ASP A 118 -10.24 21.98 -7.33
N LEU A 119 -10.79 20.77 -7.55
CA LEU A 119 -10.01 19.55 -7.77
C LEU A 119 -9.12 19.65 -9.01
N ASP A 120 -9.63 20.19 -10.11
CA ASP A 120 -8.83 20.37 -11.33
C ASP A 120 -7.71 21.41 -11.16
N SER A 121 -7.94 22.46 -10.36
CA SER A 121 -6.89 23.43 -9.99
C SER A 121 -5.79 22.75 -9.18
N VAL A 122 -6.17 22.04 -8.12
CA VAL A 122 -5.21 21.34 -7.24
C VAL A 122 -4.43 20.28 -8.02
N ARG A 123 -5.08 19.54 -8.94
CA ARG A 123 -4.39 18.57 -9.80
C ARG A 123 -3.32 19.21 -10.67
N LYS A 124 -3.59 20.38 -11.25
CA LYS A 124 -2.60 21.12 -12.05
C LYS A 124 -1.42 21.57 -11.20
N GLU A 125 -1.70 22.12 -10.01
CA GLU A 125 -0.65 22.52 -9.07
C GLU A 125 0.23 21.33 -8.66
N ILE A 126 -0.37 20.17 -8.38
CA ILE A 126 0.38 18.93 -8.07
C ILE A 126 1.29 18.56 -9.24
N MET A 127 0.78 18.53 -10.47
CA MET A 127 1.60 18.21 -11.66
C MET A 127 2.78 19.19 -11.82
N GLU A 128 2.56 20.49 -11.63
CA GLU A 128 3.63 21.50 -11.70
C GLU A 128 4.71 21.26 -10.63
N LYS A 129 4.30 20.97 -9.38
CA LYS A 129 5.23 20.65 -8.30
C LYS A 129 5.98 19.35 -8.53
N GLU A 130 5.33 18.32 -9.06
CA GLU A 130 5.97 17.04 -9.40
C GLU A 130 7.06 17.20 -10.47
N MET A 131 6.77 17.99 -11.52
CA MET A 131 7.73 18.33 -12.57
C MET A 131 8.94 19.09 -12.01
N LEU A 132 8.71 20.04 -11.10
CA LEU A 132 9.79 20.74 -10.40
C LEU A 132 10.64 19.78 -9.55
N CYS A 133 10.00 18.90 -8.77
CA CYS A 133 10.69 17.89 -7.97
C CYS A 133 11.50 16.90 -8.82
N CYS A 134 11.02 16.52 -10.01
CA CYS A 134 11.79 15.71 -10.96
C CYS A 134 13.05 16.45 -11.41
N THR A 135 12.93 17.72 -11.76
CA THR A 135 14.04 18.57 -12.21
C THR A 135 15.07 18.76 -11.10
N LEU A 136 14.63 19.10 -9.88
CA LEU A 136 15.51 19.28 -8.72
C LEU A 136 16.25 17.98 -8.36
N ARG A 137 15.58 16.82 -8.44
CA ARG A 137 16.24 15.53 -8.22
C ARG A 137 17.36 15.27 -9.23
N LYS A 138 17.13 15.55 -10.52
CA LYS A 138 18.18 15.43 -11.55
C LYS A 138 19.36 16.35 -11.28
N GLN A 139 19.09 17.60 -10.89
CA GLN A 139 20.15 18.55 -10.52
C GLN A 139 20.95 18.08 -9.30
N MET A 140 20.27 17.56 -8.28
CA MET A 140 20.92 17.03 -7.07
C MET A 140 21.85 15.87 -7.41
N THR A 141 21.40 14.90 -8.22
CA THR A 141 22.25 13.78 -8.67
C THR A 141 23.44 14.23 -9.50
N TYR A 142 23.27 15.26 -10.34
CA TYR A 142 24.37 15.84 -11.11
C TYR A 142 25.41 16.49 -10.19
N LEU A 143 24.97 17.32 -9.24
CA LEU A 143 25.86 17.99 -8.28
C LEU A 143 26.61 17.00 -7.40
N GLU A 144 25.95 15.93 -6.95
CA GLU A 144 26.57 14.86 -6.18
C GLU A 144 27.66 14.14 -6.98
N THR A 145 27.40 13.86 -8.26
CA THR A 145 28.39 13.25 -9.16
C THR A 145 29.61 14.17 -9.33
N GLN A 146 29.39 15.46 -9.59
CA GLN A 146 30.46 16.46 -9.68
C GLN A 146 31.25 16.62 -8.39
N HIS A 147 30.59 16.53 -7.23
CA HIS A 147 31.25 16.56 -5.93
C HIS A 147 32.19 15.37 -5.74
N ASN A 148 31.71 14.16 -6.04
CA ASN A 148 32.48 12.93 -5.92
C ASN A 148 33.70 12.93 -6.87
N GLU A 149 33.52 13.35 -8.12
CA GLU A 149 34.62 13.51 -9.08
C GLU A 149 35.66 14.52 -8.58
N THR A 150 35.21 15.67 -8.08
CA THR A 150 36.09 16.71 -7.53
C THR A 150 36.86 16.20 -6.31
N GLN A 151 36.22 15.41 -5.45
CA GLN A 151 36.88 14.82 -4.29
C GLN A 151 37.95 13.80 -4.70
N ALA A 152 37.64 12.91 -5.65
CA ALA A 152 38.60 11.94 -6.18
C ALA A 152 39.83 12.63 -6.78
N LEU A 153 39.63 13.68 -7.58
CA LEU A 153 40.73 14.47 -8.15
C LEU A 153 41.57 15.17 -7.06
N LYS A 154 40.94 15.69 -6.01
CA LYS A 154 41.64 16.30 -4.87
C LYS A 154 42.49 15.29 -4.11
N GLU A 155 41.98 14.09 -3.89
CA GLU A 155 42.72 13.01 -3.23
C GLU A 155 43.93 12.56 -4.06
N GLU A 156 43.77 12.42 -5.37
CA GLU A 156 44.87 12.06 -6.26
C GLU A 156 45.94 13.15 -6.33
N ALA A 157 45.52 14.42 -6.42
CA ALA A 157 46.44 15.55 -6.35
C ALA A 157 47.21 15.59 -5.02
N ARG A 158 46.57 15.20 -3.90
CA ARG A 158 47.23 15.08 -2.60
C ARG A 158 48.28 13.96 -2.62
N LYS A 159 47.96 12.78 -3.16
CA LYS A 159 48.92 11.66 -3.28
C LYS A 159 50.13 12.03 -4.13
N LEU A 160 49.88 12.64 -5.30
CA LEU A 160 50.94 13.08 -6.20
C LEU A 160 51.85 14.11 -5.54
N ARG A 161 51.29 15.09 -4.81
CA ARG A 161 52.09 16.06 -4.04
C ARG A 161 52.97 15.40 -2.98
N THR A 162 52.45 14.43 -2.24
CA THR A 162 53.27 13.69 -1.24
C THR A 162 54.40 12.94 -1.92
N ARG A 163 54.11 12.25 -3.03
CA ARG A 163 55.10 11.50 -3.79
C ARG A 163 56.19 12.40 -4.40
N MET A 164 55.79 13.58 -4.90
CA MET A 164 56.70 14.61 -5.39
C MET A 164 57.68 15.05 -4.29
N LYS A 165 57.19 15.37 -3.08
CA LYS A 165 58.05 15.69 -1.92
C LYS A 165 59.02 14.57 -1.55
N THR A 166 58.61 13.31 -1.74
CA THR A 166 59.47 12.16 -1.46
C THR A 166 60.61 12.10 -2.48
N TYR A 167 60.31 12.30 -3.77
CA TYR A 167 61.32 12.39 -4.81
C TYR A 167 62.25 13.59 -4.62
N GLU A 168 61.73 14.76 -4.26
CA GLU A 168 62.54 15.94 -3.92
C GLU A 168 63.50 15.65 -2.75
N SER A 169 63.03 14.96 -1.70
CA SER A 169 63.88 14.58 -0.56
C SER A 169 64.98 13.60 -0.96
N LEU A 170 64.66 12.63 -1.83
CA LEU A 170 65.64 11.68 -2.36
C LEU A 170 66.69 12.38 -3.25
N ASP A 171 66.27 13.34 -4.07
CA ASP A 171 67.18 14.10 -4.92
C ASP A 171 68.20 14.87 -4.08
N VAL A 172 67.77 15.53 -3.00
CA VAL A 172 68.69 16.22 -2.06
C VAL A 172 69.73 15.26 -1.47
N LEU A 173 69.32 14.06 -1.05
CA LEU A 173 70.24 13.05 -0.49
C LEU A 173 71.25 12.57 -1.54
N LEU A 174 70.79 12.30 -2.76
CA LEU A 174 71.64 11.87 -3.87
C LEU A 174 72.64 12.96 -4.27
N GLN A 175 72.20 14.22 -4.29
CA GLN A 175 73.09 15.36 -4.54
C GLN A 175 74.13 15.53 -3.44
N GLY A 176 73.76 15.32 -2.16
CA GLY A 176 74.68 15.42 -1.03
C GLY A 176 75.84 14.41 -1.06
N GLN A 177 75.59 13.18 -1.53
CA GLN A 177 76.62 12.14 -1.65
C GLN A 177 77.45 12.26 -2.94
N ARG A 178 77.04 13.12 -3.88
CA ARG A 178 77.66 13.20 -5.21
C ARG A 178 79.13 13.58 -5.17
N SER A 179 79.51 14.55 -4.32
CA SER A 179 80.91 14.99 -4.21
C SER A 179 81.83 13.91 -3.63
N GLU A 180 81.35 13.12 -2.67
CA GLU A 180 82.12 12.01 -2.10
C GLU A 180 82.35 10.90 -3.13
N VAL A 181 81.32 10.58 -3.93
CA VAL A 181 81.42 9.61 -5.02
C VAL A 181 82.34 10.14 -6.13
N GLU A 182 82.24 11.41 -6.51
CA GLU A 182 83.14 12.04 -7.50
C GLU A 182 84.61 12.06 -7.03
N SER A 183 84.87 12.35 -5.76
CA SER A 183 86.22 12.25 -5.16
C SER A 183 86.75 10.82 -5.20
N MET A 184 85.92 9.84 -4.80
CA MET A 184 86.30 8.42 -4.81
C MET A 184 86.67 7.94 -6.23
N ILE A 185 85.88 8.33 -7.24
CA ILE A 185 86.17 8.01 -8.64
C ILE A 185 87.47 8.68 -9.09
N THR A 186 87.70 9.92 -8.68
CA THR A 186 88.92 10.67 -9.01
C THR A 186 90.17 10.02 -8.41
N ASP A 187 90.10 9.61 -7.13
CA ASP A 187 91.21 8.95 -6.41
C ASP A 187 91.53 7.56 -6.99
N MET A 188 90.52 6.83 -7.46
CA MET A 188 90.70 5.53 -8.12
C MET A 188 91.32 5.64 -9.52
N GLY A 189 91.19 6.80 -10.19
CA GLY A 189 91.73 7.07 -11.52
C GLY A 189 91.12 6.19 -12.63
N VAL A 190 91.65 6.32 -13.86
CA VAL A 190 91.16 5.57 -15.03
C VAL A 190 92.08 4.37 -15.29
N SER A 191 91.76 3.23 -14.67
CA SER A 191 92.49 1.96 -14.86
C SER A 191 91.53 0.76 -14.87
N GLN A 192 91.96 -0.36 -15.44
CA GLN A 192 91.16 -1.59 -15.45
C GLN A 192 90.82 -2.08 -14.03
N ALA A 193 91.77 -1.95 -13.09
CA ALA A 193 91.56 -2.28 -11.68
C ALA A 193 90.51 -1.37 -11.02
N ALA A 194 90.47 -0.08 -11.36
CA ALA A 194 89.44 0.85 -10.88
C ALA A 194 88.04 0.44 -11.35
N VAL A 195 87.91 0.00 -12.60
CA VAL A 195 86.64 -0.51 -13.16
C VAL A 195 86.18 -1.79 -12.46
N GLU A 196 87.10 -2.71 -12.18
CA GLU A 196 86.80 -3.94 -11.42
C GLU A 196 86.33 -3.63 -9.99
N GLN A 197 86.99 -2.71 -9.30
CA GLN A 197 86.61 -2.30 -7.96
C GLN A 197 85.25 -1.58 -7.91
N LEU A 198 84.97 -0.67 -8.86
CA LEU A 198 83.64 -0.07 -9.00
C LEU A 198 82.57 -1.13 -9.27
N SER A 199 82.88 -2.16 -10.07
CA SER A 199 81.97 -3.27 -10.34
C SER A 199 81.69 -4.08 -9.07
N ILE A 200 82.71 -4.38 -8.27
CA ILE A 200 82.57 -5.06 -6.97
C ILE A 200 81.71 -4.22 -6.01
N TYR A 201 81.95 -2.91 -5.95
CA TYR A 201 81.17 -2.00 -5.10
C TYR A 201 79.69 -1.96 -5.53
N CYS A 202 79.42 -1.84 -6.83
CA CYS A 202 78.05 -1.88 -7.38
C CYS A 202 77.34 -3.20 -7.08
N ILE A 203 78.02 -4.34 -7.24
CA ILE A 203 77.46 -5.66 -6.93
C ILE A 203 77.17 -5.78 -5.43
N SER A 204 78.07 -5.30 -4.58
CA SER A 204 77.92 -5.33 -3.12
C SER A 204 76.76 -4.46 -2.66
N LEU A 205 76.67 -3.23 -3.16
CA LEU A 205 75.54 -2.33 -2.90
C LEU A 205 74.21 -2.92 -3.38
N LYS A 206 74.19 -3.54 -4.57
CA LYS A 206 72.99 -4.21 -5.08
C LYS A 206 72.55 -5.34 -4.16
N LYS A 207 73.49 -6.17 -3.69
CA LYS A 207 73.20 -7.26 -2.77
C LYS A 207 72.63 -6.75 -1.44
N GLU A 208 73.24 -5.71 -0.86
CA GLU A 208 72.72 -5.09 0.37
C GLU A 208 71.35 -4.45 0.17
N TYR A 209 71.12 -3.77 -0.96
CA TYR A 209 69.81 -3.25 -1.32
C TYR A 209 68.75 -4.35 -1.43
N ASP A 210 69.06 -5.45 -2.12
CA ASP A 210 68.13 -6.58 -2.25
C ASP A 210 67.84 -7.24 -0.90
N ASN A 211 68.83 -7.33 0.00
CA ASN A 211 68.65 -7.79 1.38
C ASN A 211 67.70 -6.88 2.16
N LEU A 212 67.95 -5.57 2.14
CA LEU A 212 67.12 -4.56 2.82
C LEU A 212 65.70 -4.55 2.26
N LYS A 213 65.54 -4.64 0.94
CA LYS A 213 64.25 -4.74 0.26
C LYS A 213 63.50 -6.01 0.67
N GLY A 214 64.19 -7.14 0.76
CA GLY A 214 63.64 -8.39 1.29
C GLY A 214 63.16 -8.24 2.72
N GLY A 215 63.99 -7.66 3.59
CA GLY A 215 63.67 -7.39 4.99
C GLY A 215 62.46 -6.46 5.15
N LEU A 216 62.39 -5.38 4.37
CA LEU A 216 61.26 -4.46 4.36
C LEU A 216 59.95 -5.16 3.95
N LYS A 217 60.00 -6.01 2.92
CA LYS A 217 58.84 -6.80 2.48
C LYS A 217 58.35 -7.74 3.59
N SER A 218 59.27 -8.50 4.21
CA SER A 218 58.93 -9.39 5.33
C SER A 218 58.35 -8.64 6.53
N SER A 219 58.91 -7.47 6.87
CA SER A 219 58.40 -6.61 7.94
C SER A 219 56.99 -6.10 7.64
N ASN A 220 56.73 -5.67 6.39
CA ASN A 220 55.41 -5.21 5.98
C ASN A 220 54.36 -6.34 5.98
N ASP A 221 54.72 -7.53 5.50
CA ASP A 221 53.85 -8.71 5.54
C ASP A 221 53.49 -9.10 6.99
N MET A 222 54.46 -8.97 7.91
CA MET A 222 54.24 -9.17 9.34
C MET A 222 53.31 -8.10 9.92
N CYS A 223 53.48 -6.83 9.56
CA CYS A 223 52.62 -5.74 9.99
C CYS A 223 51.16 -5.95 9.54
N GLU A 224 50.94 -6.35 8.29
CA GLU A 224 49.61 -6.65 7.77
C GLU A 224 48.97 -7.89 8.42
N LYS A 225 49.78 -8.89 8.79
CA LYS A 225 49.30 -10.03 9.57
C LYS A 225 48.85 -9.61 10.95
N LEU A 226 49.66 -8.83 11.66
CA LEU A 226 49.33 -8.30 12.99
C LEU A 226 48.09 -7.41 12.96
N LYS A 227 47.93 -6.54 11.95
CA LYS A 227 46.71 -5.73 11.77
C LYS A 227 45.45 -6.60 11.66
N ARG A 228 45.51 -7.69 10.87
CA ARG A 228 44.39 -8.64 10.74
C ARG A 228 44.08 -9.36 12.05
N GLU A 229 45.11 -9.77 12.78
CA GLU A 229 44.96 -10.41 14.10
C GLU A 229 44.34 -9.45 15.12
N VAL A 230 44.74 -8.18 15.12
CA VAL A 230 44.15 -7.12 15.97
C VAL A 230 42.68 -6.91 15.63
N LEU A 231 42.32 -6.78 14.36
CA LEU A 231 40.91 -6.62 13.93
C LEU A 231 40.05 -7.82 14.36
N SER A 232 40.54 -9.05 14.16
CA SER A 232 39.83 -10.26 14.58
C SER A 232 39.65 -10.33 16.09
N SER A 233 40.70 -10.01 16.85
CA SER A 233 40.67 -10.01 18.31
C SER A 233 39.72 -8.93 18.85
N ASN A 234 39.71 -7.75 18.23
CA ASN A 234 38.81 -6.65 18.61
C ASN A 234 37.34 -7.00 18.35
N HIS A 235 37.03 -7.64 17.21
CA HIS A 235 35.67 -8.13 16.93
C HIS A 235 35.22 -9.19 17.94
N LYS A 236 36.11 -10.13 18.31
CA LYS A 236 35.83 -11.12 19.36
C LYS A 236 35.56 -10.43 20.70
N LEU A 237 36.41 -9.48 21.08
CA LEU A 237 36.26 -8.71 22.31
C LEU A 237 34.91 -7.98 22.34
N GLN A 238 34.54 -7.27 21.27
CA GLN A 238 33.27 -6.57 21.16
C GLN A 238 32.07 -7.52 21.35
N LYS A 239 32.12 -8.69 20.70
CA LYS A 239 31.07 -9.71 20.86
C LYS A 239 30.96 -10.19 22.31
N SER A 240 32.07 -10.56 22.93
CA SER A 240 32.07 -10.98 24.34
C SER A 240 31.62 -9.86 25.29
N THR A 241 31.97 -8.60 25.02
CA THR A 241 31.48 -7.45 25.78
C THR A 241 29.95 -7.31 25.66
N MET A 242 29.38 -7.48 24.47
CA MET A 242 27.92 -7.47 24.29
C MET A 242 27.23 -8.60 25.04
N GLU A 243 27.80 -9.81 25.00
CA GLU A 243 27.28 -10.97 25.74
C GLU A 243 27.31 -10.74 27.25
N VAL A 244 28.42 -10.20 27.79
CA VAL A 244 28.56 -9.87 29.22
C VAL A 244 27.57 -8.76 29.64
N ASN A 245 27.37 -7.74 28.80
CA ASN A 245 26.41 -6.69 29.11
C ASN A 245 24.99 -7.25 29.18
N LYS A 246 24.62 -8.13 28.24
CA LYS A 246 23.31 -8.79 28.24
C LYS A 246 23.11 -9.66 29.48
N THR A 247 24.07 -10.51 29.84
CA THR A 247 23.95 -11.35 31.04
C THR A 247 23.91 -10.53 32.32
N ASN A 248 24.59 -9.38 32.36
CA ASN A 248 24.52 -8.45 33.48
C ASN A 248 23.14 -7.77 33.60
N GLU A 249 22.51 -7.42 32.48
CA GLU A 249 21.12 -6.92 32.45
C GLU A 249 20.12 -8.00 32.91
N ASP A 250 20.25 -9.22 32.39
CA ASP A 250 19.42 -10.36 32.78
C ASP A 250 19.57 -10.67 34.28
N MET A 251 20.80 -10.66 34.82
CA MET A 251 21.05 -10.82 36.26
C MET A 251 20.39 -9.71 37.10
N LYS A 252 20.47 -8.45 36.65
CA LYS A 252 19.79 -7.34 37.35
C LYS A 252 18.27 -7.49 37.34
N SER A 253 17.69 -7.94 36.22
CA SER A 253 16.26 -8.22 36.13
C SER A 253 15.85 -9.29 37.13
N LEU A 254 16.53 -10.44 37.11
CA LEU A 254 16.27 -11.55 38.04
C LEU A 254 16.45 -11.12 39.51
N GLN A 255 17.44 -10.27 39.80
CA GLN A 255 17.65 -9.74 41.15
C GLN A 255 16.50 -8.83 41.61
N ASN A 256 15.92 -8.03 40.70
CA ASN A 256 14.74 -7.23 40.99
C ASN A 256 13.50 -8.11 41.20
N ASP A 257 13.31 -9.14 40.37
CA ASP A 257 12.18 -10.07 40.47
C ASP A 257 12.23 -10.87 41.79
N LEU A 258 13.42 -11.31 42.20
CA LEU A 258 13.66 -11.93 43.51
C LEU A 258 13.33 -10.96 44.64
N ALA A 259 13.78 -9.71 44.56
CA ALA A 259 13.50 -8.70 45.58
C ALA A 259 12.00 -8.34 45.67
N SER A 260 11.24 -8.41 44.57
CA SER A 260 9.78 -8.26 44.61
C SER A 260 9.10 -9.48 45.22
N ALA A 261 9.53 -10.70 44.88
CA ALA A 261 8.98 -11.92 45.45
C ALA A 261 9.22 -12.01 46.97
N ASP A 262 10.42 -11.66 47.43
CA ASP A 262 10.75 -11.60 48.87
C ASP A 262 9.87 -10.60 49.63
N LYS A 263 9.49 -9.48 48.99
CA LYS A 263 8.55 -8.51 49.57
C LYS A 263 7.13 -9.05 49.66
N GLU A 264 6.66 -9.78 48.65
CA GLU A 264 5.33 -10.41 48.67
C GLU A 264 5.22 -11.51 49.74
N ILE A 265 6.31 -12.24 50.01
CA ILE A 265 6.35 -13.29 51.04
C ILE A 265 6.41 -12.71 52.47
N SER A 266 6.89 -11.47 52.62
CA SER A 266 7.08 -10.83 53.93
C SER A 266 5.85 -10.04 54.44
N VAL A 267 4.72 -10.07 53.74
CA VAL A 267 3.43 -9.44 54.09
C VAL A 267 2.42 -10.50 54.52
#